data_AF-A0A9W6M645-F1
#
_entry.id   AF-A0A9W6M645-F1
#
_cell.length_a   1.000
_cell.length_b   1.000
_cell.length_c   1.000
_cell.angle_alpha   90.00
_cell.angle_beta   90.00
_cell.angle_gamma   90.00
#
_symmetry.space_group_name_H-M   'P 1'
#
loop_
_entity.id
_entity.type
_entity.pdbx_description
1 polymer ?
#
loop_
_entity_poly.entity_id
_entity_poly.type
_entity_poly.pdbx_seq_one_letter_code
_entity_poly.pdbx_strand_id
1 'polypeptide(L)'
;MADLNIDVTELTTSASRAERIASDFSTAERIADETAGYTGHDGLAGKVRDFGDKWDIARHKLEENLTTIAQYLRAVVDTFDDLDTNLASSLRDSAQGDAAMSREIDDAVVAQSTPPVAPAPAPTPSPAPGPAPTAPSTNGGDH
;
A
#
# COMPACT_ATOMS: atom_id res chain seq x y z
N MET A 1 -19.32 15.69 13.37
CA MET A 1 -18.77 14.68 12.44
C MET A 1 -19.37 13.35 12.84
N ALA A 2 -19.91 12.58 11.90
CA ALA A 2 -20.38 11.24 12.23
C ALA A 2 -19.14 10.36 12.46
N ASP A 3 -19.05 9.77 13.64
CA ASP A 3 -18.06 8.75 13.95
C ASP A 3 -18.53 7.45 13.29
N LEU A 4 -17.81 7.01 12.27
CA LEU A 4 -18.18 5.85 11.45
C LEU A 4 -17.39 4.64 11.92
N ASN A 5 -18.05 3.75 12.65
CA ASN A 5 -17.48 2.48 13.07
C ASN A 5 -17.97 1.36 12.12
N ILE A 6 -17.05 0.76 11.38
CA ILE A 6 -17.35 -0.33 10.44
C ILE A 6 -16.62 -1.59 10.89
N ASP A 7 -17.39 -2.65 11.16
CA ASP A 7 -16.85 -3.98 11.38
C ASP A 7 -16.66 -4.69 10.04
N VAL A 8 -15.44 -4.57 9.50
CA VAL A 8 -15.05 -5.20 8.23
C VAL A 8 -15.14 -6.73 8.33
N THR A 9 -14.84 -7.31 9.50
CA THR A 9 -14.88 -8.76 9.70
C THR A 9 -16.32 -9.28 9.64
N GLU A 10 -17.26 -8.56 10.26
CA GLU A 10 -18.68 -8.88 10.21
C GLU A 10 -19.24 -8.75 8.79
N LEU A 11 -18.86 -7.70 8.05
CA LEU A 11 -19.26 -7.50 6.66
C LEU A 11 -18.76 -8.63 5.75
N THR A 12 -17.48 -8.98 5.82
CA THR A 12 -16.91 -10.10 5.05
C THR A 12 -17.56 -11.43 5.43
N THR A 13 -17.78 -11.67 6.72
CA THR A 13 -18.47 -12.89 7.20
C THR A 13 -19.89 -12.97 6.65
N SER A 14 -20.61 -11.85 6.65
CA SER A 14 -21.98 -11.77 6.12
C SER A 14 -22.03 -12.01 4.61
N ALA A 15 -21.08 -11.45 3.86
CA ALA A 15 -20.93 -11.71 2.43
C ALA A 15 -20.72 -13.20 2.15
N SER A 16 -19.76 -13.83 2.84
CA SER A 16 -19.48 -15.27 2.68
C SER A 16 -20.66 -16.16 3.07
N ARG A 17 -21.44 -15.78 4.09
CA ARG A 17 -22.67 -16.51 4.45
C ARG A 17 -23.72 -16.40 3.36
N ALA A 18 -23.95 -15.21 2.81
CA ALA A 18 -24.92 -15.00 1.74
C ALA A 18 -24.57 -15.84 0.50
N GLU A 19 -23.30 -15.88 0.11
CA GLU A 19 -22.83 -16.73 -0.99
C GLU A 19 -22.99 -18.21 -0.72
N ARG A 20 -22.66 -18.65 0.50
CA ARG A 20 -22.82 -20.05 0.87
C ARG A 20 -24.29 -20.47 0.77
N ILE A 21 -25.20 -19.65 1.27
CA ILE A 21 -26.63 -19.90 1.17
C ILE A 21 -27.06 -19.94 -0.30
N ALA A 22 -26.60 -18.98 -1.13
CA ALA A 22 -26.88 -18.98 -2.56
C ALA A 22 -26.39 -20.28 -3.25
N SER A 23 -25.18 -20.73 -2.92
CA SER A 23 -24.60 -21.97 -3.42
C SER A 23 -25.37 -23.23 -2.96
N ASP A 24 -25.86 -23.24 -1.72
CA ASP A 24 -26.68 -24.34 -1.21
C ASP A 24 -28.01 -24.41 -1.97
N PHE A 25 -28.60 -23.26 -2.30
CA PHE A 25 -29.82 -23.19 -3.11
C PHE A 25 -29.59 -23.62 -4.56
N SER A 26 -28.47 -23.25 -5.19
CA SER A 26 -28.16 -23.66 -6.57
C SER A 26 -27.89 -25.16 -6.71
N THR A 27 -27.37 -25.79 -5.65
CA THR A 27 -27.06 -27.23 -5.62
C THR A 27 -28.27 -28.10 -5.25
N ALA A 28 -29.28 -27.52 -4.60
CA ALA A 28 -30.46 -28.28 -4.18
C ALA A 28 -31.30 -28.73 -5.39
N GLU A 29 -31.23 -30.04 -5.65
CA GLU A 29 -31.73 -30.73 -6.84
C GLU A 29 -33.27 -30.79 -6.93
N ARG A 30 -33.79 -30.90 -8.15
CA ARG A 30 -35.24 -30.96 -8.45
C ARG A 30 -35.80 -32.36 -8.13
N ILE A 31 -36.45 -32.50 -6.98
CA ILE A 31 -37.17 -33.74 -6.59
C ILE A 31 -38.64 -33.73 -7.08
N ALA A 32 -39.13 -32.61 -7.62
CA ALA A 32 -40.55 -32.43 -7.94
C ALA A 32 -41.05 -33.40 -9.03
N ASP A 33 -40.27 -33.64 -10.08
CA ASP A 33 -40.66 -34.56 -11.16
C ASP A 33 -40.70 -36.02 -10.69
N GLU A 34 -39.75 -36.42 -9.85
CA GLU A 34 -39.74 -37.75 -9.23
C GLU A 34 -40.92 -37.91 -8.26
N THR A 35 -41.14 -36.90 -7.40
CA THR A 35 -42.23 -36.89 -6.41
C THR A 35 -43.61 -36.92 -7.09
N ALA A 36 -43.77 -36.23 -8.22
CA ALA A 36 -45.01 -36.23 -8.99
C ALA A 36 -45.39 -37.65 -9.45
N GLY A 37 -44.40 -38.48 -9.82
CA GLY A 37 -44.60 -39.87 -10.21
C GLY A 37 -45.18 -40.75 -9.11
N TYR A 38 -44.90 -40.46 -7.84
CA TYR A 38 -45.40 -41.23 -6.70
C TYR A 38 -46.83 -40.86 -6.27
N THR A 39 -47.44 -39.81 -6.84
CA THR A 39 -48.77 -39.34 -6.42
C THR A 39 -49.93 -40.24 -6.84
N GLY A 40 -49.73 -41.10 -7.87
CA GLY A 40 -50.74 -42.04 -8.36
C GLY A 40 -51.98 -41.40 -9.02
N HIS A 41 -52.01 -40.08 -9.18
CA HIS A 41 -53.13 -39.36 -9.78
C HIS A 41 -52.66 -38.12 -10.56
N ASP A 42 -53.05 -38.03 -11.83
CA ASP A 42 -52.54 -37.00 -12.76
C ASP A 42 -52.78 -35.56 -12.28
N GLY A 43 -53.92 -35.29 -11.64
CA GLY A 43 -54.22 -33.95 -11.11
C GLY A 43 -53.32 -33.55 -9.93
N LEU A 44 -52.89 -34.53 -9.11
CA LEU A 44 -51.98 -34.29 -7.98
C LEU A 44 -50.54 -34.19 -8.49
N ALA A 45 -50.15 -35.06 -9.42
CA ALA A 45 -48.88 -34.97 -10.13
C ALA A 45 -48.68 -33.59 -10.77
N GLY A 46 -49.71 -33.07 -11.44
CA GLY A 46 -49.70 -31.72 -12.01
C GLY A 46 -49.44 -30.63 -10.97
N LYS A 47 -50.07 -30.71 -9.79
CA LYS A 47 -49.83 -29.74 -8.70
C LYS A 47 -48.43 -29.81 -8.11
N VAL A 48 -47.85 -31.01 -8.01
CA VAL A 48 -46.47 -31.18 -7.54
C VAL A 48 -45.49 -30.58 -8.55
N ARG A 49 -45.70 -30.77 -9.85
CA ARG A 49 -44.90 -30.13 -10.91
C ARG A 49 -45.05 -28.61 -10.89
N ASP A 50 -46.29 -28.09 -10.83
CA ASP A 50 -46.57 -26.64 -10.72
C ASP A 50 -45.86 -26.01 -9.52
N PHE A 51 -45.83 -26.72 -8.38
CA PHE A 51 -45.10 -26.28 -7.20
C PHE A 51 -43.60 -26.29 -7.45
N GLY A 52 -43.06 -27.37 -8.01
CA GLY A 52 -41.64 -27.49 -8.36
C GLY A 52 -41.15 -26.36 -9.24
N ASP A 53 -41.88 -26.03 -10.31
CA ASP A 53 -41.50 -24.96 -11.24
C ASP A 53 -41.58 -23.57 -10.60
N LYS A 54 -42.62 -23.31 -9.78
CA LYS A 54 -42.72 -22.05 -9.04
C LYS A 54 -41.63 -21.91 -7.98
N TRP A 55 -41.32 -23.01 -7.29
CA TRP A 55 -40.25 -23.06 -6.31
C TRP A 55 -38.89 -22.82 -6.95
N ASP A 56 -38.66 -23.36 -8.14
CA ASP A 56 -37.44 -23.12 -8.91
C ASP A 56 -37.28 -21.63 -9.27
N ILE A 57 -38.34 -20.99 -9.79
CA ILE A 57 -38.33 -19.55 -10.05
C ILE A 57 -38.06 -18.75 -8.76
N ALA A 58 -38.68 -19.14 -7.64
CA ALA A 58 -38.48 -18.47 -6.37
C ALA A 58 -37.04 -18.65 -5.83
N ARG A 59 -36.46 -19.85 -6.00
CA ARG A 59 -35.07 -20.14 -5.61
C ARG A 59 -34.09 -19.29 -6.39
N HIS A 60 -34.31 -19.16 -7.69
CA HIS A 60 -33.40 -18.43 -8.55
C HIS A 60 -33.39 -16.95 -8.19
N LYS A 61 -34.57 -16.36 -7.94
CA LYS A 61 -34.67 -14.98 -7.44
C LYS A 61 -33.99 -14.79 -6.08
N LEU A 62 -34.10 -15.76 -5.17
CA LEU A 62 -33.43 -15.69 -3.88
C LEU A 62 -31.90 -15.76 -4.05
N GLU A 63 -31.41 -16.64 -4.90
CA GLU A 63 -29.99 -16.76 -5.26
C GLU A 63 -29.43 -15.45 -5.84
N GLU A 64 -30.12 -14.85 -6.81
CA GLU A 64 -29.76 -13.56 -7.40
C GLU A 64 -29.68 -12.45 -6.34
N ASN A 65 -30.67 -12.39 -5.45
CA ASN A 65 -30.71 -11.40 -4.37
C ASN A 65 -29.56 -11.59 -3.37
N LEU A 66 -29.28 -12.83 -2.96
CA LEU A 66 -28.18 -13.15 -2.04
C LEU A 66 -26.83 -12.81 -2.66
N THR A 67 -26.66 -13.13 -3.95
CA THR A 67 -25.47 -12.80 -4.73
C THR A 67 -25.27 -11.28 -4.81
N THR A 68 -26.35 -10.54 -5.06
CA THR A 68 -26.33 -9.07 -5.09
C THR A 68 -25.94 -8.48 -3.73
N ILE A 69 -26.50 -8.98 -2.64
CA ILE A 69 -26.16 -8.55 -1.27
C ILE A 69 -24.68 -8.83 -0.99
N ALA A 70 -24.19 -10.02 -1.32
CA ALA A 70 -22.78 -10.37 -1.12
C ALA A 70 -21.83 -9.45 -1.91
N GLN A 71 -22.18 -9.09 -3.14
CA GLN A 71 -21.41 -8.14 -3.95
C GLN A 71 -21.38 -6.75 -3.32
N TYR A 72 -22.50 -6.23 -2.84
CA TYR A 72 -22.52 -4.93 -2.18
C TYR A 72 -21.70 -4.92 -0.89
N LEU A 73 -21.80 -5.97 -0.08
CA LEU A 73 -21.00 -6.09 1.14
C LEU A 73 -19.50 -6.09 0.84
N ARG A 74 -19.06 -6.79 -0.23
CA ARG A 74 -17.66 -6.73 -0.68
C ARG A 74 -17.26 -5.37 -1.19
N ALA A 75 -18.08 -4.75 -2.03
CA ALA A 75 -17.78 -3.44 -2.58
C ALA A 75 -17.57 -2.40 -1.46
N VAL A 76 -18.33 -2.49 -0.37
CA VAL A 76 -18.10 -1.66 0.83
C VAL A 76 -16.73 -1.97 1.44
N VAL A 77 -16.42 -3.25 1.71
CA VAL A 77 -15.12 -3.65 2.28
C VAL A 77 -13.95 -3.18 1.41
N ASP A 78 -14.00 -3.43 0.11
CA ASP A 78 -12.96 -3.06 -0.86
C ASP A 78 -12.76 -1.53 -0.87
N THR A 79 -13.85 -0.76 -0.86
CA THR A 79 -13.77 0.70 -0.80
C THR A 79 -13.07 1.19 0.47
N PHE A 80 -13.35 0.57 1.63
CA PHE A 80 -12.69 0.96 2.88
C PHE A 80 -11.23 0.54 2.94
N ASP A 81 -10.87 -0.62 2.42
CA ASP A 81 -9.49 -1.09 2.32
C ASP A 81 -8.65 -0.21 1.38
N ASP A 82 -9.24 0.18 0.24
CA ASP A 82 -8.64 1.13 -0.70
C ASP A 82 -8.42 2.49 -0.05
N LEU A 83 -9.42 3.01 0.69
CA LEU A 83 -9.30 4.29 1.38
C LEU A 83 -8.20 4.25 2.47
N ASP A 84 -8.14 3.18 3.25
CA ASP A 84 -7.11 3.00 4.30
C ASP A 84 -5.71 2.90 3.69
N THR A 85 -5.56 2.10 2.64
CA THR A 85 -4.28 1.93 1.92
C THR A 85 -3.78 3.24 1.32
N ASN A 86 -4.67 4.01 0.68
CA ASN A 86 -4.33 5.30 0.11
C ASN A 86 -3.95 6.32 1.19
N LEU A 87 -4.69 6.36 2.30
CA LEU A 87 -4.39 7.25 3.42
C LEU A 87 -3.03 6.91 4.04
N ALA A 88 -2.78 5.63 4.35
CA ALA A 88 -1.51 5.17 4.90
C ALA A 88 -0.32 5.50 3.99
N SER A 89 -0.50 5.34 2.67
CA SER A 89 0.51 5.69 1.66
C SER A 89 0.80 7.19 1.67
N SER A 90 -0.24 8.04 1.63
CA SER A 90 -0.08 9.50 1.67
C SER A 90 0.63 10.01 2.92
N LEU A 91 0.36 9.40 4.08
CA LEU A 91 1.00 9.76 5.35
C LEU A 91 2.48 9.36 5.35
N ARG A 92 2.81 8.20 4.78
CA ARG A 92 4.19 7.75 4.62
C ARG A 92 4.96 8.63 3.65
N ASP A 93 4.37 9.00 2.53
CA ASP A 93 4.98 9.92 1.55
C ASP A 93 5.24 11.29 2.17
N SER A 94 4.28 11.82 2.93
CA SER A 94 4.42 13.08 3.66
C SER A 94 5.57 13.01 4.67
N ALA A 95 5.64 11.96 5.48
CA ALA A 95 6.70 11.77 6.46
C ALA A 95 8.09 11.60 5.81
N GLN A 96 8.17 10.94 4.65
CA GLN A 96 9.41 10.84 3.87
C GLN A 96 9.83 12.20 3.32
N GLY A 97 8.90 13.01 2.82
CA GLY A 97 9.15 14.38 2.38
C GLY A 97 9.69 15.27 3.50
N ASP A 98 9.07 15.22 4.68
CA ASP A 98 9.50 15.97 5.87
C ASP A 98 10.90 15.55 6.35
N ALA A 99 11.20 14.25 6.31
CA ALA A 99 12.52 13.71 6.66
C ALA A 99 13.60 14.08 5.63
N ALA A 100 13.25 14.13 4.34
CA ALA A 100 14.15 14.59 3.29
C ALA A 100 14.49 16.07 3.46
N MET A 101 13.48 16.92 3.70
CA MET A 101 13.69 18.35 3.95
C MET A 101 14.52 18.60 5.21
N SER A 102 14.26 17.87 6.32
CA SER A 102 15.08 18.01 7.53
C SER A 102 16.54 17.68 7.27
N ARG A 103 16.82 16.59 6.53
CA ARG A 103 18.19 16.19 6.19
C ARG A 103 18.88 17.22 5.28
N GLU A 104 18.15 17.81 4.33
CA GLU A 104 18.68 18.88 3.47
C GLU A 104 19.03 20.14 4.27
N ILE A 105 18.21 20.51 5.25
CA ILE A 105 18.49 21.63 6.17
C ILE A 105 19.72 21.33 7.03
N ASP A 106 19.83 20.11 7.58
CA ASP A 106 20.98 19.69 8.37
C ASP A 106 22.28 19.74 7.55
N ASP A 107 22.27 19.22 6.32
CA ASP A 107 23.41 19.29 5.39
C ASP A 107 23.78 20.73 5.03
N ALA A 108 22.79 21.61 4.81
CA ALA A 108 23.02 23.03 4.54
C ALA A 108 23.62 23.78 5.76
N VAL A 109 23.19 23.43 6.98
CA VAL A 109 23.76 23.97 8.23
C VAL A 109 25.20 23.52 8.41
N VAL A 110 25.51 22.25 8.15
CA VAL A 110 26.88 21.73 8.21
C VAL A 110 27.78 22.45 7.19
N ALA A 111 27.32 22.64 5.95
CA ALA A 111 28.07 23.33 4.90
C ALA A 111 28.36 24.81 5.23
N GLN A 112 27.43 25.51 5.88
CA GLN A 112 27.67 26.89 6.36
C GLN A 112 28.61 26.95 7.58
N SER A 113 28.66 25.89 8.38
CA SER A 113 29.45 25.85 9.63
C SER A 113 30.90 25.38 9.40
N THR A 114 31.22 24.79 8.25
CA THR A 114 32.60 24.43 7.90
C THR A 114 33.39 25.68 7.48
N PRO A 115 34.45 26.09 8.22
CA PRO A 115 35.31 27.18 7.79
C PRO A 115 36.01 26.81 6.46
N PRO A 116 36.30 27.79 5.58
CA PRO A 116 37.06 27.52 4.37
C PRO A 116 38.38 26.88 4.77
N VAL A 117 38.65 25.68 4.25
CA VAL A 117 39.97 25.05 4.37
C VAL A 117 40.97 26.03 3.76
N ALA A 118 41.78 26.65 4.61
CA ALA A 118 42.87 27.51 4.15
C ALA A 118 43.74 26.69 3.17
N PRO A 119 44.11 27.25 2.00
CA PRO A 119 45.05 26.56 1.13
C PRO A 119 46.33 26.28 1.93
N ALA A 120 46.82 25.03 1.83
CA ALA A 120 48.02 24.59 2.54
C ALA A 120 49.15 25.63 2.35
N PRO A 121 49.87 26.01 3.41
CA PRO A 121 50.95 26.98 3.29
C PRO A 121 51.97 26.47 2.28
N ALA A 122 52.36 27.33 1.33
CA ALA A 122 53.40 27.01 0.37
C ALA A 122 54.69 26.58 1.10
N PRO A 123 55.43 25.58 0.59
CA PRO A 123 56.69 25.18 1.19
C PRO A 123 57.63 26.39 1.26
N THR A 124 58.13 26.68 2.45
CA THR A 124 59.03 27.81 2.70
C THR A 124 60.30 27.64 1.85
N PRO A 125 60.72 28.64 1.04
CA PRO A 125 61.97 28.54 0.31
C PRO A 125 63.13 28.52 1.30
N SER A 126 64.02 27.55 1.14
CA SER A 126 65.24 27.37 1.92
C SER A 126 66.12 28.64 1.84
N PRO A 127 66.71 29.13 2.95
CA PRO A 127 67.55 30.31 2.92
C PRO A 127 68.79 30.07 2.03
N ALA A 128 69.02 30.99 1.09
CA ALA A 128 70.21 31.01 0.25
C ALA A 128 71.48 31.21 1.11
N PRO A 129 72.59 30.51 0.83
CA PRO A 129 73.86 30.77 1.50
C PRO A 129 74.29 32.23 1.28
N GLY A 130 74.55 32.95 2.37
CA GLY A 130 75.07 34.31 2.32
C GLY A 130 76.41 34.40 1.58
N PRO A 131 76.77 35.58 1.05
CA PRO A 131 78.01 35.74 0.30
C PRO A 131 79.21 35.48 1.20
N ALA A 132 80.15 34.69 0.69
CA ALA A 132 81.41 34.39 1.36
C ALA A 132 82.21 35.69 1.64
N PRO A 133 82.86 35.81 2.80
CA PRO A 133 83.70 36.96 3.08
C PRO A 133 84.92 36.98 2.14
N THR A 134 85.12 38.11 1.48
CA THR A 134 86.29 38.39 0.64
C THR A 134 87.56 38.30 1.49
N ALA A 135 88.53 37.50 1.03
CA ALA A 135 89.84 37.36 1.69
C ALA A 135 90.63 38.69 1.66
N PRO A 136 91.43 39.00 2.69
CA PRO A 136 92.24 40.20 2.72
C PRO A 136 93.44 40.06 1.77
N SER A 137 93.62 41.02 0.85
CA SER A 137 94.88 41.16 0.11
C SER A 137 95.95 41.75 1.02
N THR A 138 96.94 40.93 1.32
CA THR A 138 98.20 41.26 1.99
C THR A 138 99.23 41.82 1.01
N ASN A 139 100.06 42.74 1.53
CA ASN A 139 101.31 43.34 0.99
C ASN A 139 101.17 44.35 -0.16
N GLY A 140 101.91 45.47 -0.18
CA GLY A 140 103.10 45.88 0.57
C GLY A 140 104.24 46.24 -0.39
N GLY A 141 104.81 47.46 -0.25
CA GLY A 141 106.02 47.97 -0.96
C GLY A 141 105.75 48.51 -2.38
N ASP A 142 106.35 49.57 -2.89
CA ASP A 142 107.51 50.39 -2.51
C ASP A 142 107.48 51.69 -3.33
N HIS A 143 108.07 52.76 -2.76
CA HIS A 143 108.64 54.00 -3.35
C HIS A 143 108.01 54.69 -4.59
#